data_AF-A0A8T5GBG5-F1
#
_entry.id   AF-A0A8T5GBG5-F1
#
_cell.length_a   1.000
_cell.length_b   1.000
_cell.length_c   1.000
_cell.angle_alpha   90.00
_cell.angle_beta   90.00
_cell.angle_gamma   90.00
#
_symmetry.space_group_name_H-M   'P 1'
#
loop_
_entity.id
_entity.type
_entity.pdbx_description
1 polymer ?
#
loop_
_entity_poly.entity_id
_entity_poly.type
_entity_poly.pdbx_seq_one_letter_code
_entity_poly.pdbx_strand_id
1 'polypeptide(L)'
;MHKYYPVIKPGVLEVYCGPMKSGKTRELMNRVDKLNYLPEEVKFDIFKPVLDTRDPVVSSRFGSLSYDCKFADEKNPYEILEKMNSSSMLVAIDESQFFHSGIEEVVKELIGNNINVVVGGLDLDFRGEPFGKMNYLLSMADEVYKLRGVCDYHGCGSP
;
A
#
# COMPACT_ATOMS: atom_id res chain seq x y z
N MET A 1 -15.18 -21.19 8.95
CA MET A 1 -15.84 -21.11 7.62
C MET A 1 -15.41 -19.77 7.01
N HIS A 2 -14.45 -19.78 6.07
CA HIS A 2 -13.93 -18.54 5.49
C HIS A 2 -15.04 -17.86 4.67
N LYS A 3 -15.43 -16.63 5.04
CA LYS A 3 -16.42 -15.86 4.29
C LYS A 3 -15.77 -15.35 3.01
N TYR A 4 -16.31 -15.77 1.86
CA TYR A 4 -15.79 -15.39 0.55
C TYR A 4 -16.51 -14.14 0.07
N TYR A 5 -15.80 -13.02 -0.01
CA TYR A 5 -16.31 -11.79 -0.63
C TYR A 5 -15.61 -11.63 -1.99
N PRO A 6 -16.33 -11.43 -3.11
CA PRO A 6 -15.70 -11.33 -4.44
C PRO A 6 -14.61 -10.26 -4.55
N VAL A 7 -14.68 -9.24 -3.70
CA VAL A 7 -13.73 -8.12 -3.59
C VAL A 7 -12.52 -8.41 -2.68
N ILE A 8 -12.52 -9.52 -1.95
CA ILE A 8 -11.43 -10.00 -1.09
C ILE A 8 -11.15 -11.46 -1.46
N LYS A 9 -10.22 -11.64 -2.40
CA LYS A 9 -9.62 -12.95 -2.68
C LYS A 9 -8.58 -13.23 -1.59
N PRO A 10 -8.63 -14.35 -0.85
CA PRO A 10 -7.72 -14.59 0.27
C PRO A 10 -6.26 -14.61 -0.16
N GLY A 11 -5.40 -13.89 0.56
CA GLY A 11 -3.94 -13.95 0.40
C GLY A 11 -3.46 -13.41 -0.94
N VAL A 12 -3.90 -12.21 -1.33
CA VAL A 12 -3.49 -11.56 -2.58
C VAL A 12 -2.64 -10.32 -2.29
N LEU A 13 -1.59 -10.12 -3.09
CA LEU A 13 -0.77 -8.91 -3.12
C LEU A 13 -1.09 -8.03 -4.34
N GLU A 14 -1.58 -6.82 -4.06
CA GLU A 14 -1.80 -5.77 -5.05
C GLU A 14 -0.79 -4.65 -4.85
N VAL A 15 -0.02 -4.27 -5.87
CA VAL A 15 1.00 -3.20 -5.78
C VAL A 15 0.66 -2.04 -6.69
N TYR A 16 0.43 -0.86 -6.11
CA TYR A 16 0.25 0.42 -6.78
C TYR A 16 1.57 1.20 -6.78
N CYS A 17 2.22 1.28 -7.94
CA CYS A 17 3.53 1.90 -8.09
C CYS A 17 3.56 3.04 -9.11
N GLY A 18 4.69 3.75 -9.18
CA GLY A 18 4.93 4.84 -10.13
C GLY A 18 5.51 6.09 -9.45
N PRO A 19 5.83 7.13 -10.24
CA PRO A 19 6.54 8.32 -9.74
C PRO A 19 5.69 9.13 -8.76
N MET A 20 6.29 10.15 -8.13
CA MET A 20 5.51 11.14 -7.39
C MET A 20 4.42 11.76 -8.26
N LYS A 21 3.34 12.26 -7.63
CA LYS A 21 2.17 12.84 -8.30
C LYS A 21 1.34 11.89 -9.20
N SER A 22 1.60 10.58 -9.19
CA SER A 22 0.81 9.59 -9.96
C SER A 22 -0.52 9.14 -9.34
N GLY A 23 -0.82 9.55 -8.09
CA GLY A 23 -2.08 9.21 -7.43
C GLY A 23 -2.11 7.87 -6.68
N LYS A 24 -0.95 7.24 -6.42
CA LYS A 24 -0.84 5.96 -5.67
C LYS A 24 -1.69 5.90 -4.41
N THR A 25 -1.49 6.84 -3.49
CA THR A 25 -2.26 6.91 -2.24
C THR A 25 -3.77 6.97 -2.49
N ARG A 26 -4.23 7.68 -3.52
CA ARG A 26 -5.66 7.73 -3.87
C ARG A 26 -6.18 6.37 -4.33
N GLU A 27 -5.46 5.68 -5.20
CA GLU A 27 -5.90 4.37 -5.71
C GLU A 27 -5.85 3.29 -4.61
N LEU A 28 -4.81 3.31 -3.77
CA LEU A 28 -4.74 2.49 -2.55
C LEU A 28 -5.95 2.77 -1.65
N MET A 29 -6.30 4.04 -1.43
CA MET A 29 -7.47 4.39 -0.62
C MET A 29 -8.79 3.95 -1.26
N ASN A 30 -8.97 4.14 -2.57
CA ASN A 30 -10.15 3.65 -3.28
C ASN A 30 -10.28 2.12 -3.19
N ARG A 31 -9.15 1.41 -3.16
CA ARG A 31 -9.13 -0.05 -3.02
C ARG A 31 -9.57 -0.50 -1.64
N VAL A 32 -9.14 0.22 -0.60
CA VAL A 32 -9.52 -0.02 0.80
C VAL A 32 -10.99 0.38 1.05
N ASP A 33 -11.43 1.52 0.51
CA ASP A 33 -12.78 2.06 0.68
C ASP A 33 -13.88 1.10 0.20
N LYS A 34 -13.59 0.28 -0.82
CA LYS A 34 -14.49 -0.79 -1.29
C LYS A 34 -14.90 -1.77 -0.17
N LEU A 35 -14.09 -1.92 0.88
CA LEU A 35 -14.40 -2.82 1.99
C LEU A 35 -15.50 -2.27 2.91
N ASN A 36 -15.75 -0.96 2.92
CA ASN A 36 -16.86 -0.39 3.71
C ASN A 36 -18.25 -0.73 3.17
N TYR A 37 -18.33 -1.21 1.93
CA TYR A 37 -19.58 -1.74 1.36
C TYR A 37 -19.85 -3.19 1.79
N LEU A 38 -18.95 -3.79 2.58
CA LEU A 38 -19.09 -5.15 3.11
C LEU A 38 -19.59 -5.11 4.57
N PRO A 39 -20.03 -6.27 5.12
CA PRO A 39 -20.43 -6.34 6.52
C PRO A 39 -19.34 -5.85 7.49
N GLU A 40 -19.76 -5.27 8.62
CA GLU A 40 -18.87 -4.62 9.60
C GLU A 40 -17.74 -5.51 10.14
N GLU A 41 -17.89 -6.83 10.05
CA GLU A 41 -16.88 -7.82 10.44
C GLU A 41 -15.63 -7.77 9.55
N VAL A 42 -15.76 -7.27 8.32
CA VAL A 42 -14.62 -7.10 7.41
C VAL A 42 -13.85 -5.85 7.83
N LYS A 43 -12.69 -6.08 8.45
CA LYS A 43 -11.79 -5.02 8.90
C LYS A 43 -10.56 -4.91 8.02
N PHE A 44 -9.94 -3.73 8.03
CA PHE A 44 -8.65 -3.48 7.43
C PHE A 44 -7.81 -2.57 8.33
N ASP A 45 -6.50 -2.62 8.14
CA ASP A 45 -5.56 -1.68 8.74
C ASP A 45 -4.75 -0.98 7.63
N ILE A 46 -4.35 0.26 7.89
CA ILE A 46 -3.49 1.04 7.00
C ILE A 46 -2.22 1.40 7.76
N PHE A 47 -1.07 1.17 7.14
CA PHE A 47 0.24 1.47 7.71
C PHE A 47 1.03 2.45 6.86
N LYS A 48 1.81 3.28 7.54
CA LYS A 48 2.81 4.16 6.96
C LYS A 48 4.14 4.03 7.72
N PRO A 49 5.29 4.26 7.08
CA PRO A 49 6.56 4.38 7.77
C PRO A 49 6.57 5.64 8.66
N VAL A 50 7.24 5.58 9.82
CA VAL A 50 7.39 6.73 10.73
C VAL A 50 8.04 7.92 10.02
N LEU A 51 9.00 7.67 9.12
CA LEU A 51 9.67 8.70 8.34
C LEU A 51 8.71 9.56 7.49
N ASP A 52 7.54 9.05 7.11
CA ASP A 52 6.52 9.82 6.40
C ASP A 52 5.61 10.61 7.37
N THR A 53 6.20 11.55 8.09
CA THR A 53 5.51 12.44 9.05
C THR A 53 4.67 13.54 8.40
N ARG A 54 4.58 13.56 7.07
CA ARG A 54 3.92 14.62 6.30
C ARG A 54 2.42 14.73 6.60
N ASP A 55 1.78 13.63 7.04
CA ASP A 55 0.41 13.65 7.58
C ASP A 55 0.13 12.40 8.45
N PRO A 56 -0.46 12.55 9.65
CA PRO A 56 -0.91 11.43 10.50
C PRO A 56 -2.17 10.70 9.99
N VAL A 57 -2.65 11.10 8.81
CA VAL A 57 -3.86 10.61 8.16
C VAL A 57 -3.50 10.26 6.72
N VAL A 58 -3.90 9.07 6.25
CA VAL A 58 -3.91 8.82 4.80
C VAL A 58 -5.18 9.44 4.23
N SER A 59 -5.05 10.66 3.73
CA SER A 59 -6.14 11.34 3.05
C SER A 59 -5.94 11.24 1.53
N SER A 60 -7.03 10.95 0.82
CA SER A 60 -7.04 11.23 -0.62
C SER A 60 -6.74 12.71 -0.83
N ARG A 61 -5.95 13.05 -1.85
CA ARG A 61 -5.47 14.42 -2.14
C ARG A 61 -6.58 15.49 -2.31
N PHE A 62 -7.86 15.10 -2.27
CA PHE A 62 -9.06 15.95 -2.35
C PHE A 62 -9.98 15.84 -1.12
N GLY A 63 -9.56 15.18 -0.04
CA GLY A 63 -10.31 15.10 1.23
C GLY A 63 -11.59 14.26 1.20
N SER A 64 -11.92 13.60 0.09
CA SER A 64 -13.15 12.79 -0.04
C SER A 64 -13.10 11.48 0.76
N LEU A 65 -11.89 10.96 1.01
CA LEU A 65 -11.63 9.75 1.78
C LEU A 65 -10.48 10.02 2.74
N SER A 66 -10.67 9.65 3.99
CA SER A 66 -9.73 9.86 5.09
C SER A 66 -9.85 8.70 6.06
N TYR A 67 -8.74 8.05 6.35
CA TYR A 67 -8.69 6.92 7.27
C TYR A 67 -7.50 7.08 8.21
N ASP A 68 -7.69 6.65 9.45
CA ASP A 68 -6.62 6.54 10.41
C ASP A 68 -5.60 5.52 9.91
N CYS A 69 -4.32 5.86 10.02
CA CYS A 69 -3.23 4.94 9.75
C CYS A 69 -2.40 4.71 11.02
N LYS A 70 -1.83 3.51 11.11
CA LYS A 70 -0.85 3.15 12.12
C LYS A 70 0.55 3.41 11.57
N PHE A 71 1.45 3.85 12.43
CA PHE A 71 2.85 4.02 12.07
C PHE A 71 3.65 2.77 12.46
N ALA A 72 4.51 2.33 11.55
CA ALA A 72 5.52 1.30 11.78
C ALA A 72 6.91 1.88 11.50
N ASP A 73 7.91 1.56 12.32
CA ASP A 73 9.29 1.96 12.09
C ASP A 73 9.79 1.39 10.75
N GLU A 74 10.31 2.24 9.87
CA GLU A 74 10.85 1.83 8.58
C GLU A 74 11.99 0.80 8.70
N LYS A 75 12.72 0.81 9.82
CA LYS A 75 13.81 -0.13 10.13
C LYS A 75 13.31 -1.43 10.76
N ASN A 76 12.07 -1.45 11.26
CA ASN A 76 11.43 -2.64 11.82
C ASN A 76 10.03 -2.88 11.21
N PRO A 77 9.96 -3.36 9.94
CA PRO A 77 8.68 -3.61 9.27
C PRO A 77 7.76 -4.60 10.03
N TYR A 78 8.32 -5.45 10.89
CA TYR A 78 7.57 -6.43 11.68
C TYR A 78 6.57 -5.80 12.66
N GLU A 79 6.73 -4.52 13.02
CA GLU A 79 5.72 -3.79 13.79
C GLU A 79 4.34 -3.79 13.12
N ILE A 80 4.26 -3.96 11.80
CA ILE A 80 2.99 -4.10 11.08
C ILE A 80 2.22 -5.32 11.59
N LEU A 81 2.89 -6.46 11.76
CA LEU A 81 2.28 -7.70 12.28
C LEU A 81 1.90 -7.56 13.76
N GLU A 82 2.73 -6.86 14.55
CA GLU A 82 2.48 -6.65 15.98
C GLU A 82 1.30 -5.70 16.24
N LYS A 83 1.13 -4.68 15.41
CA LYS A 83 0.15 -3.60 15.60
C LYS A 83 -1.14 -3.80 14.83
N MET A 84 -1.20 -4.73 13.86
CA MET A 84 -2.44 -4.99 13.12
C MET A 84 -3.51 -5.62 14.01
N ASN A 85 -4.78 -5.39 13.68
CA ASN A 85 -5.86 -6.09 14.33
C ASN A 85 -5.89 -7.54 13.82
N SER A 86 -6.05 -8.50 14.73
CA SER A 86 -6.11 -9.94 14.39
C SER A 86 -7.31 -10.31 13.51
N SER A 87 -8.34 -9.46 13.45
CA SER A 87 -9.52 -9.61 12.58
C SER A 87 -9.39 -8.92 11.22
N SER A 88 -8.28 -8.23 10.95
CA SER A 88 -8.08 -7.54 9.66
C SER A 88 -7.93 -8.56 8.54
N MET A 89 -8.76 -8.39 7.51
CA MET A 89 -8.72 -9.21 6.29
C MET A 89 -7.88 -8.57 5.19
N LEU A 90 -7.53 -7.29 5.35
CA LEU A 90 -6.68 -6.55 4.44
C LEU A 90 -5.75 -5.62 5.23
N VAL A 91 -4.48 -5.56 4.82
CA VAL A 91 -3.49 -4.62 5.32
C VAL A 91 -3.02 -3.77 4.15
N ALA A 92 -3.23 -2.46 4.22
CA ALA A 92 -2.70 -1.51 3.26
C ALA A 92 -1.41 -0.89 3.79
N ILE A 93 -0.39 -0.75 2.96
CA ILE A 93 0.93 -0.22 3.33
C ILE A 93 1.29 0.87 2.33
N ASP A 94 1.17 2.13 2.72
CA ASP A 94 1.52 3.27 1.85
C ASP A 94 2.99 3.68 2.06
N GLU A 95 3.56 4.32 1.04
CA GLU A 95 4.96 4.77 0.99
C GLU A 95 5.97 3.64 1.30
N SER A 96 5.69 2.44 0.79
CA SER A 96 6.43 1.22 1.11
C SER A 96 7.90 1.22 0.70
N GLN A 97 8.30 2.11 -0.22
CA GLN A 97 9.70 2.26 -0.62
C GLN A 97 10.64 2.65 0.52
N PHE A 98 10.10 3.21 1.62
CA PHE A 98 10.91 3.60 2.77
C PHE A 98 11.19 2.45 3.73
N PHE A 99 10.38 1.38 3.73
CA PHE A 99 10.67 0.23 4.58
C PHE A 99 11.94 -0.49 4.13
N HIS A 100 12.76 -0.87 5.10
CA HIS A 100 13.99 -1.61 4.90
C HIS A 100 13.72 -3.11 4.66
N SER A 101 14.78 -3.92 4.72
CA SER A 101 14.66 -5.38 4.69
C SER A 101 13.71 -5.90 5.76
N GLY A 102 12.88 -6.86 5.38
CA GLY A 102 11.90 -7.51 6.26
C GLY A 102 10.47 -7.21 5.83
N ILE A 103 10.23 -6.11 5.11
CA ILE A 103 8.90 -5.82 4.55
C ILE A 103 8.44 -6.93 3.59
N GLU A 104 9.36 -7.49 2.80
CA GLU A 104 9.07 -8.62 1.93
C GLU A 104 8.64 -9.88 2.69
N GLU A 105 9.14 -10.08 3.91
CA GLU A 105 8.81 -11.22 4.77
C GLU A 105 7.47 -11.01 5.46
N VAL A 106 7.24 -9.80 5.99
CA VAL A 106 5.94 -9.37 6.55
C VAL A 106 4.82 -9.57 5.52
N VAL A 107 5.03 -9.13 4.28
CA VAL A 107 4.04 -9.29 3.21
C VAL A 107 3.78 -10.76 2.90
N LYS A 108 4.83 -11.60 2.84
CA LYS A 108 4.66 -13.06 2.65
C LYS A 108 3.86 -13.70 3.78
N GLU A 109 4.13 -13.31 5.02
CA GLU A 109 3.46 -13.85 6.18
C GLU A 109 1.97 -13.49 6.18
N LEU A 110 1.62 -12.23 5.89
CA LEU A 110 0.23 -11.79 5.75
C LEU A 110 -0.51 -12.61 4.69
N ILE A 111 0.07 -12.72 3.49
CA ILE A 111 -0.50 -13.47 2.37
C ILE A 111 -0.66 -14.96 2.72
N GLY A 112 0.36 -15.56 3.34
CA GLY A 112 0.33 -16.96 3.80
C GLY A 112 -0.75 -17.23 4.84
N ASN A 113 -1.15 -16.21 5.60
CA ASN A 113 -2.26 -16.24 6.56
C ASN A 113 -3.61 -15.84 5.93
N ASN A 114 -3.71 -15.81 4.60
CA ASN A 114 -4.90 -15.40 3.83
C ASN A 114 -5.34 -13.95 4.06
N ILE A 115 -4.43 -13.07 4.51
CA ILE A 115 -4.67 -11.64 4.66
C ILE A 115 -4.22 -10.95 3.38
N ASN A 116 -5.08 -10.12 2.81
CA ASN A 116 -4.75 -9.39 1.59
C ASN A 116 -3.80 -8.24 1.90
N VAL A 117 -2.89 -7.96 0.98
CA VAL A 117 -1.95 -6.86 1.14
C VAL A 117 -2.07 -5.92 -0.05
N VAL A 118 -2.25 -4.63 0.23
CA VAL A 118 -2.23 -3.58 -0.77
C VAL A 118 -1.05 -2.66 -0.50
N VAL A 119 -0.11 -2.58 -1.43
CA VAL A 119 1.10 -1.78 -1.30
C VAL A 119 1.02 -0.54 -2.19
N GLY A 120 1.32 0.62 -1.64
CA GLY A 120 1.56 1.87 -2.38
C GLY A 120 3.02 2.27 -2.25
N GLY A 121 3.69 2.63 -3.34
CA GLY A 121 5.06 3.15 -3.24
C GLY A 121 5.73 3.59 -4.55
N LEU A 122 6.82 4.34 -4.44
CA LEU A 122 7.65 4.72 -5.58
C LEU A 122 8.42 3.50 -6.11
N ASP A 123 8.31 3.18 -7.39
CA ASP A 123 9.09 2.09 -7.99
C ASP A 123 10.56 2.47 -8.20
N LEU A 124 10.82 3.74 -8.51
CA LEU A 124 12.16 4.29 -8.73
C LEU A 124 12.44 5.51 -7.84
N ASP A 125 13.71 5.72 -7.50
CA ASP A 125 14.20 6.92 -6.82
C ASP A 125 14.44 8.06 -7.83
N PHE A 126 14.93 9.22 -7.34
CA PHE A 126 15.16 10.39 -8.19
C PHE A 126 16.28 10.21 -9.24
N ARG A 127 17.11 9.17 -9.09
CA ARG A 127 18.16 8.80 -10.06
C ARG A 127 17.65 7.80 -11.10
N GLY A 128 16.43 7.31 -10.94
CA GLY A 128 15.85 6.27 -11.80
C GLY A 128 16.24 4.85 -11.38
N GLU A 129 16.80 4.67 -10.18
CA GLU A 129 17.16 3.36 -9.65
C GLU A 129 16.01 2.77 -8.82
N PRO A 130 15.87 1.44 -8.71
CA PRO A 130 14.85 0.82 -7.86
C PRO A 130 14.86 1.36 -6.43
N PHE A 131 13.70 1.82 -5.95
CA PHE A 131 13.60 2.42 -4.62
C PHE A 131 13.32 1.34 -3.55
N GLY A 132 14.28 1.15 -2.64
CA GLY A 132 14.10 0.34 -1.44
C GLY A 132 13.82 -1.12 -1.81
N LYS A 133 12.75 -1.69 -1.23
CA LYS A 133 12.32 -3.07 -1.50
C LYS A 133 11.17 -3.19 -2.49
N MET A 134 10.82 -2.11 -3.18
CA MET A 134 9.70 -2.11 -4.13
C MET A 134 9.91 -3.09 -5.28
N ASN A 135 11.14 -3.33 -5.73
CA ASN A 135 11.44 -4.34 -6.75
C ASN A 135 11.02 -5.76 -6.32
N TYR A 136 11.25 -6.13 -5.06
CA TYR A 136 10.83 -7.42 -4.51
C TYR A 136 9.31 -7.51 -4.42
N LEU A 137 8.67 -6.48 -3.87
CA LEU A 137 7.21 -6.43 -3.74
C LEU A 137 6.52 -6.51 -5.11
N LEU A 138 7.04 -5.78 -6.11
CA LEU A 138 6.56 -5.85 -7.50
C LEU A 138 6.72 -7.24 -8.11
N SER A 139 7.83 -7.93 -7.83
CA SER A 139 8.07 -9.28 -8.38
C SER A 139 7.18 -10.37 -7.79
N MET A 140 6.71 -10.17 -6.56
CA MET A 140 5.84 -11.11 -5.84
C MET A 140 4.36 -10.82 -6.01
N ALA A 141 4.01 -9.65 -6.56
CA ALA A 141 2.63 -9.20 -6.65
C ALA A 141 1.81 -10.07 -7.60
N ASP A 142 0.60 -10.40 -7.17
CA ASP A 142 -0.40 -11.01 -8.04
C ASP A 142 -0.92 -9.99 -9.07
N GLU A 143 -1.03 -8.71 -8.65
CA GLU A 143 -1.50 -7.62 -9.49
C GLU A 143 -0.60 -6.38 -9.33
N VAL A 144 -0.16 -5.80 -10.45
CA VAL A 144 0.68 -4.60 -10.47
C VAL A 144 -0.01 -3.48 -11.24
N TYR A 145 -0.24 -2.36 -10.56
CA TYR A 145 -0.82 -1.14 -11.09
C TYR A 145 0.24 -0.05 -11.19
N LYS A 146 0.87 0.07 -12.37
CA LYS A 146 1.88 1.12 -12.62
C LYS A 146 1.22 2.42 -13.08
N LEU A 147 1.04 3.33 -12.13
CA LEU A 147 0.39 4.63 -12.33
C LEU A 147 1.36 5.65 -12.93
N ARG A 148 0.85 6.53 -13.78
CA ARG A 148 1.64 7.59 -14.42
C ARG A 148 1.44 8.92 -13.68
N GLY A 149 2.54 9.62 -13.43
CA GLY A 149 2.51 11.00 -12.94
C GLY A 149 2.21 12.00 -14.05
N VAL A 150 1.93 13.23 -13.65
CA VAL A 150 1.93 14.38 -14.55
C VAL A 150 3.31 15.02 -14.48
N CYS A 151 3.96 15.19 -15.63
CA CYS A 151 5.26 15.85 -15.70
C CYS A 151 5.09 17.36 -15.57
N ASP A 152 5.88 17.98 -14.71
CA ASP A 152 5.84 19.43 -14.51
C ASP A 152 6.58 20.20 -15.63
N TYR A 153 7.27 19.51 -16.54
CA TYR A 153 7.95 20.14 -17.68
C TYR A 153 6.97 20.45 -18.81
N HIS A 154 6.91 21.72 -19.20
CA HIS A 154 5.95 22.24 -20.18
C HIS A 154 6.04 21.65 -21.60
N GLY A 155 7.11 20.92 -21.95
CA GLY A 155 7.26 20.21 -23.24
C GLY A 155 7.17 18.68 -23.13
N CYS A 156 6.79 18.13 -21.98
CA CYS A 156 6.71 16.69 -21.79
C CYS A 156 5.48 16.13 -22.51
N GLY A 157 5.69 15.15 -23.39
CA GLY A 157 4.60 14.50 -24.15
C GLY A 157 4.19 15.25 -25.42
N SER A 158 4.88 16.33 -25.79
CA SER A 158 4.85 16.86 -27.15
C SER A 158 5.47 15.82 -28.11
N PRO A 159 4.93 15.64 -29.33
CA PRO A 159 5.60 14.83 -30.34
C PRO A 159 7.01 15.35 -30.67
#